data_AF-A0A8H5LRS5-F1
#
_entry.id   AF-A0A8H5LRS5-F1
#
_cell.length_a   1.000
_cell.length_b   1.000
_cell.length_c   1.000
_cell.angle_alpha   90.00
_cell.angle_beta   90.00
_cell.angle_gamma   90.00
#
_symmetry.space_group_name_H-M   'P 1'
#
loop_
_entity.id
_entity.type
_entity.pdbx_description
1 polymer ?
#
loop_
_entity_poly.entity_id
_entity_poly.type
_entity_poly.pdbx_seq_one_letter_code
_entity_poly.pdbx_strand_id
1 'polypeptide(L)'
;MPNVVERPYEASDLTVKKAVLLEMVKRQRDKWPLASFNPSKIRVETLREHLLSGGFTKQVTFDNTTLEPPSIAVAGPQSSPAPATDWPENMTNPSLLEAEGSDSRHERTETTSPRTAAPRLTAALLELQASKDEEDKLHRRREDLHACRIRLLIEEWVDTSAVKRHVEDVDLRPLEVHPAGDWDIRATEVLCALQNSFSAIEGVVKVSVPDTIDPEYRRCFANMARDGNPLVNTETNPAILRVRDASMKLIIEHIPSRVVHMRETAHTTRTGHNRSHDNSEIAHTAGHKRNRDDSDNECPLQKATNRKQARTTAASEGEEREDVEWLKRKAATRPGYIEFCANRNRKLNNPARARFWSFAACFSSTYYKTYIDIPGICHKVRVTKKAIMDALGVGTTALAEAENMSRIMDMYGEHGGLH
;
A
#
# COMPACT_ATOMS: atom_id res chain seq x y z
N MET A 1 -21.33 9.65 41.63
CA MET A 1 -21.73 8.81 40.48
C MET A 1 -23.12 9.28 40.06
N PRO A 2 -23.30 9.87 38.87
CA PRO A 2 -24.63 10.26 38.40
C PRO A 2 -25.51 9.02 38.30
N ASN A 3 -26.78 9.15 38.69
CA ASN A 3 -27.73 8.04 38.63
C ASN A 3 -28.17 7.89 37.16
N VAL A 4 -27.60 6.90 36.47
CA VAL A 4 -27.90 6.62 35.06
C VAL A 4 -29.01 5.59 35.00
N VAL A 5 -30.17 5.99 34.47
CA VAL A 5 -31.30 5.10 34.28
C VAL A 5 -31.43 4.78 32.79
N GLU A 6 -31.58 3.51 32.45
CA GLU A 6 -31.87 3.09 31.08
C GLU A 6 -33.37 3.09 30.83
N ARG A 7 -33.80 3.71 29.73
CA ARG A 7 -35.19 3.65 29.26
C ARG A 7 -35.28 3.30 27.78
N PRO A 8 -36.34 2.64 27.31
CA PRO A 8 -36.58 2.43 25.88
C PRO A 8 -36.61 3.75 25.10
N TYR A 9 -36.22 3.68 23.82
CA TYR A 9 -36.35 4.81 22.91
C TYR A 9 -37.82 5.13 22.61
N GLU A 10 -38.14 6.42 22.54
CA GLU A 10 -39.46 6.91 22.11
C GLU A 10 -39.39 7.52 20.70
N ALA A 11 -40.53 7.66 20.02
CA ALA A 11 -40.57 8.20 18.66
C ALA A 11 -39.96 9.63 18.55
N SER A 12 -40.10 10.43 19.60
CA SER A 12 -39.50 11.77 19.72
C SER A 12 -37.97 11.73 19.69
N ASP A 13 -37.35 10.71 20.28
CA ASP A 13 -35.89 10.53 20.33
C ASP A 13 -35.28 10.21 18.97
N LEU A 14 -36.08 9.68 18.05
CA LEU A 14 -35.64 9.16 16.75
C LEU A 14 -35.83 10.16 15.60
N THR A 15 -36.14 11.41 15.91
CA THR A 15 -36.22 12.55 14.98
C THR A 15 -34.85 13.08 14.53
N VAL A 16 -33.79 12.30 14.78
CA VAL A 16 -32.40 12.62 14.45
C VAL A 16 -32.00 12.14 13.04
N LYS A 17 -30.85 12.61 12.56
CA LYS A 17 -30.26 12.22 11.27
C LYS A 17 -29.87 10.73 11.26
N LYS A 18 -29.86 10.10 10.07
CA LYS A 18 -29.48 8.69 9.86
C LYS A 18 -28.16 8.30 10.52
N ALA A 19 -27.15 9.17 10.47
CA ALA A 19 -25.85 8.91 11.08
C ALA A 19 -25.96 8.65 12.60
N VAL A 20 -26.80 9.42 13.29
CA VAL A 20 -27.02 9.27 14.74
C VAL A 20 -27.76 7.97 15.05
N LEU A 21 -28.78 7.62 14.25
CA LEU A 21 -29.49 6.34 14.39
C LEU A 21 -28.56 5.14 14.21
N LEU A 22 -27.63 5.21 13.24
CA LEU A 22 -26.63 4.16 13.02
C LEU A 22 -25.68 4.02 14.21
N GLU A 23 -25.29 5.13 14.85
CA GLU A 23 -24.47 5.10 16.07
C GLU A 23 -25.24 4.48 17.25
N MET A 24 -26.53 4.79 17.40
CA MET A 24 -27.39 4.15 18.42
C MET A 24 -27.43 2.62 18.24
N VAL A 25 -27.60 2.13 17.00
CA VAL A 25 -27.58 0.69 16.71
C VAL A 25 -26.20 0.06 16.96
N LYS A 26 -25.12 0.74 16.59
CA LYS A 26 -23.75 0.22 16.83
C LYS A 26 -23.44 0.00 18.31
N ARG A 27 -23.94 0.88 19.19
CA ARG A 27 -23.74 0.77 20.65
C ARG A 27 -24.41 -0.47 21.25
N GLN A 28 -25.49 -0.94 20.64
CA GLN A 28 -26.28 -2.09 21.10
C GLN A 28 -26.45 -3.10 19.96
N ARG A 29 -25.33 -3.46 19.33
CA ARG A 29 -25.32 -4.28 18.11
C ARG A 29 -25.91 -5.67 18.34
N ASP A 30 -25.79 -6.18 19.56
CA ASP A 30 -26.35 -7.44 20.06
C ASP A 30 -27.89 -7.48 19.99
N LYS A 31 -28.56 -6.32 20.07
CA LYS A 31 -30.02 -6.21 20.00
C LYS A 31 -30.57 -6.13 18.56
N TRP A 32 -29.69 -6.15 17.56
CA TRP A 32 -30.10 -6.04 16.16
C TRP A 32 -30.64 -7.39 15.62
N PRO A 33 -31.84 -7.43 15.00
CA PRO A 33 -32.51 -8.69 14.68
C PRO A 33 -31.92 -9.46 13.48
N LEU A 34 -31.10 -8.81 12.65
CA LEU A 34 -30.51 -9.44 11.46
C LEU A 34 -29.06 -9.86 11.74
N ALA A 35 -28.68 -11.04 11.25
CA ALA A 35 -27.30 -11.55 11.36
C ALA A 35 -26.24 -10.62 10.74
N SER A 36 -26.63 -9.77 9.77
CA SER A 36 -25.74 -8.80 9.15
C SER A 36 -26.29 -7.37 9.27
N PHE A 37 -25.45 -6.47 9.78
CA PHE A 37 -25.71 -5.03 9.81
C PHE A 37 -24.92 -4.32 8.70
N ASN A 38 -25.60 -3.86 7.65
CA ASN A 38 -24.99 -3.08 6.57
C ASN A 38 -25.57 -1.64 6.53
N PRO A 39 -24.87 -0.64 7.10
CA PRO A 39 -25.37 0.73 7.24
C PRO A 39 -25.81 1.39 5.93
N SER A 40 -25.17 1.02 4.82
CA SER A 40 -25.41 1.64 3.51
C SER A 40 -26.75 1.22 2.89
N LYS A 41 -27.25 0.02 3.23
CA LYS A 41 -28.44 -0.58 2.61
C LYS A 41 -29.73 -0.38 3.44
N ILE A 42 -29.61 -0.08 4.73
CA ILE A 42 -30.77 0.01 5.62
C ILE A 42 -31.42 1.39 5.44
N ARG A 43 -32.75 1.40 5.24
CA ARG A 43 -33.57 2.63 5.16
C ARG A 43 -33.75 3.26 6.54
N VAL A 44 -34.02 4.56 6.59
CA VAL A 44 -34.13 5.30 7.86
C VAL A 44 -35.34 4.82 8.66
N GLU A 45 -36.43 4.51 7.97
CA GLU A 45 -37.68 4.03 8.54
C GLU A 45 -37.48 2.69 9.23
N THR A 46 -36.76 1.76 8.59
CA THR A 46 -36.38 0.46 9.16
C THR A 46 -35.48 0.59 10.39
N LEU A 47 -34.56 1.56 10.40
CA LEU A 47 -33.75 1.85 11.61
C LEU A 47 -34.64 2.30 12.77
N ARG A 48 -35.60 3.19 12.51
CA ARG A 48 -36.51 3.71 13.54
C ARG A 48 -37.42 2.60 14.08
N GLU A 49 -37.99 1.80 13.20
CA GLU A 49 -38.87 0.69 13.56
C GLU A 49 -38.15 -0.33 14.47
N HIS A 50 -36.91 -0.70 14.14
CA HIS A 50 -36.13 -1.61 14.97
C HIS A 50 -35.63 -0.98 16.27
N LEU A 51 -35.31 0.32 16.29
CA LEU A 51 -34.96 1.00 17.54
C LEU A 51 -36.14 1.10 18.52
N LEU A 52 -37.38 1.19 18.02
CA LEU A 52 -38.59 1.20 18.84
C LEU A 52 -39.01 -0.20 19.31
N SER A 53 -38.85 -1.23 18.47
CA SER A 53 -39.34 -2.59 18.75
C SER A 53 -38.28 -3.56 19.29
N GLY A 54 -37.01 -3.33 19.01
CA GLY A 54 -35.90 -4.28 19.25
C GLY A 54 -35.28 -4.23 20.65
N GLY A 55 -35.96 -3.64 21.64
CA GLY A 55 -35.45 -3.57 23.02
C GLY A 55 -34.24 -2.65 23.22
N PHE A 56 -34.00 -1.72 22.28
CA PHE A 56 -32.94 -0.72 22.41
C PHE A 56 -33.27 0.28 23.52
N THR A 57 -32.28 0.58 24.35
CA THR A 57 -32.40 1.51 25.49
C THR A 57 -31.47 2.71 25.32
N LYS A 58 -31.83 3.85 25.88
CA LYS A 58 -30.95 5.00 26.04
C LYS A 58 -30.70 5.27 27.51
N GLN A 59 -29.50 5.75 27.80
CA GLN A 59 -29.12 6.21 29.12
C GLN A 59 -29.64 7.64 29.31
N VAL A 60 -30.43 7.85 30.35
CA VAL A 60 -30.88 9.18 30.80
C VAL A 60 -30.16 9.48 32.10
N THR A 61 -29.32 10.51 32.05
CA THR A 61 -28.68 11.04 33.24
C THR A 61 -29.66 12.01 33.89
N PHE A 62 -30.07 11.72 35.11
CA PHE A 62 -30.78 12.69 35.93
C PHE A 62 -29.74 13.54 36.64
N ASP A 63 -29.62 14.80 36.23
CA ASP A 63 -28.88 15.77 37.02
C ASP A 63 -29.68 15.99 38.30
N ASN A 64 -29.21 15.44 39.42
CA ASN A 64 -29.77 15.66 40.77
C ASN A 64 -29.68 17.13 41.23
N THR A 65 -29.39 18.05 40.33
CA THR A 65 -29.22 19.47 40.57
C THR A 65 -30.58 20.15 40.45
N THR A 66 -31.44 20.03 41.46
CA THR A 66 -32.36 21.07 41.96
C THR A 66 -33.19 20.47 43.10
N LEU A 67 -32.55 20.20 44.22
CA LEU A 67 -33.16 20.36 45.54
C LEU A 67 -32.10 21.10 46.37
N GLU A 68 -32.03 22.43 46.19
CA GLU A 68 -31.32 23.30 47.12
C GLU A 68 -32.16 23.43 48.40
N PRO A 69 -31.71 22.92 49.56
CA PRO A 69 -32.00 23.56 50.83
C PRO A 69 -31.15 24.84 50.96
N PRO A 70 -31.71 25.95 51.48
CA PRO A 70 -30.96 27.19 51.65
C PRO A 70 -29.91 27.01 52.76
N SER A 71 -28.61 27.08 52.42
CA SER A 71 -27.57 27.04 53.45
C SER A 71 -26.43 28.02 53.19
N ILE A 72 -26.53 29.09 53.97
CA ILE A 72 -25.55 30.07 54.47
C ILE A 72 -24.08 29.76 54.18
N ALA A 73 -23.43 30.76 53.58
CA ALA A 73 -22.01 30.85 53.30
C ALA A 73 -21.14 30.87 54.57
N VAL A 74 -20.03 30.13 54.53
CA VAL A 74 -18.83 30.42 55.33
C VAL A 74 -17.60 30.25 54.46
N ALA A 75 -16.85 31.33 54.33
CA ALA A 75 -15.58 31.45 53.62
C ALA A 75 -14.41 30.95 54.47
N GLY A 76 -13.35 30.43 53.83
CA GLY A 76 -12.04 30.26 54.45
C GLY A 76 -11.00 29.63 53.51
N PRO A 77 -9.69 29.99 53.60
CA PRO A 77 -8.81 30.10 52.43
C PRO A 77 -7.55 29.19 52.44
N GLN A 78 -6.93 29.10 51.24
CA GLN A 78 -5.49 28.98 50.90
C GLN A 78 -4.49 28.18 51.77
N SER A 79 -3.70 27.31 51.12
CA SER A 79 -2.21 27.28 51.24
C SER A 79 -1.52 26.27 50.29
N SER A 80 -0.82 26.81 49.28
CA SER A 80 0.61 26.67 48.88
C SER A 80 1.49 25.40 49.08
N PRO A 81 2.65 25.31 48.35
CA PRO A 81 3.23 24.10 47.74
C PRO A 81 4.65 23.70 48.25
N ALA A 82 5.25 22.61 47.70
CA ALA A 82 6.72 22.34 47.52
C ALA A 82 6.97 20.86 47.10
N PRO A 83 8.21 20.41 46.77
CA PRO A 83 9.18 20.98 45.82
C PRO A 83 9.84 19.92 44.88
N ALA A 84 10.73 20.42 44.03
CA ALA A 84 11.60 19.73 43.06
C ALA A 84 12.60 18.74 43.67
N THR A 85 13.11 17.83 42.84
CA THR A 85 14.26 16.96 43.15
C THR A 85 15.27 17.01 42.01
N ASP A 86 16.40 17.65 42.30
CA ASP A 86 17.67 17.55 41.58
C ASP A 86 18.34 16.20 41.86
N TRP A 87 19.02 15.63 40.85
CA TRP A 87 20.16 14.72 41.03
C TRP A 87 21.21 14.94 39.92
N PRO A 88 22.51 14.70 40.20
CA PRO A 88 23.60 15.37 39.50
C PRO A 88 24.34 14.52 38.46
N GLU A 89 25.09 15.25 37.63
CA GLU A 89 26.20 14.81 36.80
C GLU A 89 27.34 14.18 37.63
N ASN A 90 27.96 13.13 37.09
CA ASN A 90 29.32 12.69 37.43
C ASN A 90 29.82 11.81 36.25
N MET A 91 30.74 12.29 35.41
CA MET A 91 32.21 12.24 35.54
C MET A 91 32.88 11.03 34.86
N THR A 92 33.67 11.36 33.82
CA THR A 92 35.14 11.15 33.79
C THR A 92 35.69 9.82 33.24
N ASN A 93 36.23 9.94 32.01
CA ASN A 93 37.62 9.63 31.58
C ASN A 93 38.04 8.33 30.83
N PRO A 94 39.18 8.42 30.09
CA PRO A 94 39.50 7.67 28.87
C PRO A 94 40.68 6.68 29.03
N SER A 95 41.03 5.97 27.95
CA SER A 95 42.37 5.42 27.62
C SER A 95 42.31 4.89 26.17
N LEU A 96 43.16 5.24 25.19
CA LEU A 96 44.63 5.25 25.08
C LEU A 96 45.24 3.85 24.88
N LEU A 97 45.84 3.62 23.69
CA LEU A 97 46.92 2.70 23.26
C LEU A 97 46.72 2.40 21.76
N GLU A 98 47.45 3.01 20.82
CA GLU A 98 48.82 2.70 20.36
C GLU A 98 49.12 1.21 20.10
N ALA A 99 49.39 0.89 18.82
CA ALA A 99 50.31 -0.17 18.43
C ALA A 99 50.81 0.10 17.00
N GLU A 100 52.11 0.37 16.92
CA GLU A 100 52.94 0.42 15.70
C GLU A 100 53.29 -0.99 15.19
N GLY A 101 53.81 -1.04 13.96
CA GLY A 101 54.66 -2.13 13.45
C GLY A 101 54.18 -2.69 12.12
N SER A 102 55.01 -3.05 11.14
CA SER A 102 56.45 -2.95 10.96
C SER A 102 56.72 -3.20 9.47
N ASP A 103 57.75 -2.53 8.98
CA ASP A 103 58.47 -2.75 7.73
C ASP A 103 58.86 -4.23 7.51
N SER A 104 58.85 -4.70 6.26
CA SER A 104 59.79 -5.73 5.81
C SER A 104 59.98 -5.73 4.29
N ARG A 105 61.26 -5.59 3.96
CA ARG A 105 61.94 -5.42 2.69
C ARG A 105 62.76 -6.69 2.45
N HIS A 106 62.78 -7.23 1.23
CA HIS A 106 63.78 -8.14 0.61
C HIS A 106 63.14 -8.69 -0.69
N GLU A 107 63.80 -9.00 -1.80
CA GLU A 107 65.16 -8.84 -2.28
C GLU A 107 65.12 -9.08 -3.81
N ARG A 108 66.03 -8.45 -4.55
CA ARG A 108 66.25 -8.70 -5.97
C ARG A 108 66.96 -10.04 -6.18
N THR A 109 66.55 -10.78 -7.20
CA THR A 109 67.49 -11.58 -8.00
C THR A 109 67.15 -11.44 -9.48
N GLU A 110 68.15 -10.98 -10.24
CA GLU A 110 68.15 -10.94 -11.69
C GLU A 110 68.57 -12.31 -12.22
N THR A 111 67.88 -12.84 -13.24
CA THR A 111 68.47 -13.86 -14.10
C THR A 111 67.94 -13.77 -15.53
N THR A 112 68.89 -13.45 -16.39
CA THR A 112 69.06 -13.56 -17.85
C THR A 112 68.02 -14.30 -18.70
N SER A 113 67.67 -13.65 -19.81
CA SER A 113 66.83 -14.05 -20.97
C SER A 113 67.33 -15.32 -21.70
N PRO A 114 66.48 -15.99 -22.52
CA PRO A 114 66.45 -15.60 -23.94
C PRO A 114 65.06 -15.65 -24.64
N ARG A 115 64.79 -14.53 -25.34
CA ARG A 115 64.16 -14.36 -26.66
C ARG A 115 63.82 -15.66 -27.45
N THR A 116 62.56 -15.86 -27.84
CA THR A 116 61.99 -15.67 -29.21
C THR A 116 60.69 -16.48 -29.43
N ALA A 117 59.66 -15.79 -29.97
CA ALA A 117 58.47 -16.31 -30.67
C ALA A 117 57.29 -16.90 -29.86
N ALA A 118 56.44 -16.01 -29.30
CA ALA A 118 54.97 -16.04 -29.45
C ALA A 118 54.30 -14.86 -28.69
N PRO A 119 54.43 -13.58 -29.12
CA PRO A 119 54.11 -12.44 -28.24
C PRO A 119 52.61 -12.07 -28.17
N ARG A 120 51.71 -12.73 -28.91
CA ARG A 120 50.30 -12.31 -28.97
C ARG A 120 49.34 -13.10 -28.07
N LEU A 121 49.63 -14.37 -27.77
CA LEU A 121 48.78 -15.18 -26.89
C LEU A 121 49.13 -14.96 -25.40
N THR A 122 50.38 -14.66 -25.10
CA THR A 122 50.84 -14.39 -23.72
C THR A 122 50.30 -13.07 -23.18
N ALA A 123 50.21 -12.02 -24.00
CA ALA A 123 49.63 -10.75 -23.57
C ALA A 123 48.14 -10.88 -23.22
N ALA A 124 47.36 -11.61 -24.04
CA ALA A 124 45.95 -11.84 -23.77
C ALA A 124 45.70 -12.71 -22.52
N LEU A 125 46.54 -13.72 -22.27
CA LEU A 125 46.48 -14.51 -21.04
C LEU A 125 46.87 -13.69 -19.81
N LEU A 126 47.82 -12.77 -19.93
CA LEU A 126 48.27 -11.91 -18.83
C LEU A 126 47.22 -10.83 -18.50
N GLU A 127 46.51 -10.29 -19.49
CA GLU A 127 45.33 -9.44 -19.29
C GLU A 127 44.17 -10.21 -18.64
N LEU A 128 43.91 -11.45 -19.04
CA LEU A 128 42.91 -12.33 -18.41
C LEU A 128 43.25 -12.64 -16.95
N GLN A 129 44.53 -12.91 -16.66
CA GLN A 129 45.01 -13.15 -15.30
C GLN A 129 44.88 -11.89 -14.44
N ALA A 130 45.28 -10.72 -14.96
CA ALA A 130 45.14 -9.45 -14.25
C ALA A 130 43.67 -9.08 -13.99
N SER A 131 42.78 -9.36 -14.93
CA SER A 131 41.33 -9.17 -14.74
C SER A 131 40.79 -10.07 -13.63
N LYS A 132 41.25 -11.33 -13.56
CA LYS A 132 40.85 -12.27 -12.51
C LYS A 132 41.40 -11.86 -11.14
N ASP A 133 42.64 -11.39 -11.08
CA ASP A 133 43.24 -10.91 -9.84
C ASP A 133 42.54 -9.65 -9.31
N GLU A 134 42.06 -8.76 -10.19
CA GLU A 134 41.25 -7.61 -9.78
C GLU A 134 39.84 -8.02 -9.31
N GLU A 135 39.23 -9.03 -9.93
CA GLU A 135 37.95 -9.59 -9.50
C GLU A 135 38.06 -10.28 -8.14
N ASP A 136 39.12 -11.05 -7.91
CA ASP A 136 39.43 -11.70 -6.62
C ASP A 136 39.76 -10.64 -5.54
N LYS A 137 40.45 -9.55 -5.88
CA LYS A 137 40.65 -8.41 -4.96
C LYS A 137 39.34 -7.71 -4.62
N LEU A 138 38.45 -7.52 -5.59
CA LEU A 138 37.11 -6.97 -5.38
C LEU A 138 36.25 -7.88 -4.49
N HIS A 139 36.36 -9.19 -4.66
CA HIS A 139 35.70 -10.16 -3.80
C HIS A 139 36.24 -10.14 -2.37
N ARG A 140 37.57 -10.09 -2.16
CA ARG A 140 38.15 -9.94 -0.82
C ARG A 140 37.77 -8.61 -0.16
N ARG A 141 37.80 -7.50 -0.91
CA ARG A 141 37.32 -6.20 -0.41
C ARG A 141 35.82 -6.20 -0.06
N ARG A 142 35.02 -7.02 -0.74
CA ARG A 142 33.59 -7.23 -0.41
C ARG A 142 33.39 -8.04 0.87
N GLU A 143 34.27 -9.01 1.14
CA GLU A 143 34.23 -9.78 2.39
C GLU A 143 34.64 -8.94 3.61
N ASP A 144 35.46 -7.92 3.41
CA ASP A 144 35.87 -6.96 4.44
C ASP A 144 34.87 -5.81 4.67
N LEU A 145 33.71 -5.80 3.99
CA LEU A 145 32.63 -4.87 4.33
C LEU A 145 32.06 -5.28 5.69
N HIS A 146 32.61 -4.68 6.73
CA HIS A 146 32.15 -4.86 8.10
C HIS A 146 30.64 -4.65 8.19
N ALA A 147 30.00 -5.49 9.00
CA ALA A 147 28.60 -5.31 9.34
C ALA A 147 28.41 -3.87 9.86
N CYS A 148 27.50 -3.15 9.23
CA CYS A 148 27.21 -1.78 9.56
C CYS A 148 25.94 -1.76 10.42
N ARG A 149 26.01 -1.05 11.54
CA ARG A 149 24.87 -0.87 12.42
C ARG A 149 23.91 0.17 11.83
N ILE A 150 22.67 -0.24 11.60
CA ILE A 150 21.62 0.58 10.98
C ILE A 150 20.47 0.71 11.95
N ARG A 151 19.96 1.94 12.06
CA ARG A 151 18.77 2.24 12.85
C ARG A 151 17.51 2.11 12.00
N LEU A 152 16.71 1.08 12.27
CA LEU A 152 15.38 0.90 11.70
C LEU A 152 14.36 1.72 12.49
N LEU A 153 13.67 2.64 11.80
CA LEU A 153 12.57 3.43 12.34
C LEU A 153 11.26 2.79 11.91
N ILE A 154 10.64 2.00 12.78
CA ILE A 154 9.50 1.15 12.43
C ILE A 154 8.19 1.84 12.83
N GLU A 155 7.33 2.09 11.83
CA GLU A 155 5.94 2.53 12.03
C GLU A 155 4.98 1.37 11.74
N GLU A 156 4.42 0.82 12.80
CA GLU A 156 3.48 -0.29 12.76
C GLU A 156 2.03 0.23 12.81
N TRP A 157 1.26 -0.08 11.77
CA TRP A 157 -0.12 0.33 11.61
C TRP A 157 -1.03 -0.83 11.99
N VAL A 158 -1.59 -0.75 13.21
CA VAL A 158 -2.53 -1.73 13.77
C VAL A 158 -3.92 -1.14 13.67
N ASP A 159 -4.68 -1.59 12.67
CA ASP A 159 -5.98 -1.02 12.28
C ASP A 159 -5.92 0.47 11.88
N THR A 160 -7.04 1.03 11.39
CA THR A 160 -7.10 2.37 10.76
C THR A 160 -6.79 3.55 11.68
N SER A 161 -6.42 3.33 12.94
CA SER A 161 -6.40 4.39 13.96
C SER A 161 -5.19 4.41 14.89
N ALA A 162 -4.40 3.34 15.01
CA ALA A 162 -3.25 3.31 15.91
C ALA A 162 -1.95 3.08 15.13
N VAL A 163 -1.00 4.02 15.29
CA VAL A 163 0.37 3.87 14.78
C VAL A 163 1.29 3.68 15.98
N LYS A 164 1.88 2.48 16.10
CA LYS A 164 2.92 2.18 17.08
C LYS A 164 4.28 2.45 16.45
N ARG A 165 5.10 3.25 17.11
CA ARG A 165 6.46 3.57 16.64
C ARG A 165 7.48 2.92 17.55
N HIS A 166 8.47 2.27 16.97
CA HIS A 166 9.62 1.75 17.70
C HIS A 166 10.89 1.88 16.85
N VAL A 167 12.03 1.80 17.52
CA VAL A 167 13.35 1.97 16.92
C VAL A 167 14.16 0.73 17.25
N GLU A 168 14.83 0.18 16.25
CA GLU A 168 15.64 -1.01 16.40
C GLU A 168 16.97 -0.83 15.69
N ASP A 169 18.08 -1.13 16.36
CA ASP A 169 19.38 -1.13 15.73
C ASP A 169 19.72 -2.56 15.29
N VAL A 170 20.06 -2.74 14.02
CA VAL A 170 20.42 -4.04 13.43
C VAL A 170 21.74 -3.95 12.69
N ASP A 171 22.51 -5.03 12.70
CA ASP A 171 23.75 -5.13 11.95
C ASP A 171 23.46 -5.73 10.56
N LEU A 172 23.72 -4.95 9.52
CA LEU A 172 23.43 -5.31 8.13
C LEU A 172 24.69 -5.17 7.27
N ARG A 173 24.82 -5.99 6.23
CA ARG A 173 25.97 -5.93 5.32
C ARG A 173 25.62 -5.05 4.12
N PRO A 174 26.31 -3.90 3.92
CA PRO A 174 26.09 -3.10 2.73
C PRO A 174 26.53 -3.88 1.50
N LEU A 175 25.72 -3.85 0.45
CA LEU A 175 26.07 -4.38 -0.87
C LEU A 175 27.00 -3.41 -1.61
N GLU A 176 26.70 -2.12 -1.49
CA GLU A 176 27.47 -1.01 -2.06
C GLU A 176 27.37 0.20 -1.14
N VAL A 177 28.50 0.88 -0.93
CA VAL A 177 28.58 2.13 -0.17
C VAL A 177 28.81 3.25 -1.17
N HIS A 178 27.86 4.18 -1.26
CA HIS A 178 27.93 5.30 -2.18
C HIS A 178 28.79 6.43 -1.59
N PRO A 179 29.46 7.25 -2.43
CA PRO A 179 30.27 8.39 -1.97
C PRO A 179 29.49 9.43 -1.13
N ALA A 180 28.16 9.49 -1.31
CA ALA A 180 27.28 10.37 -0.55
C ALA A 180 27.02 9.88 0.90
N GLY A 181 27.50 8.68 1.26
CA GLY A 181 27.19 8.03 2.54
C GLY A 181 25.94 7.14 2.50
N ASP A 182 25.24 7.06 1.36
CA ASP A 182 24.10 6.16 1.17
C ASP A 182 24.59 4.71 1.02
N TRP A 183 23.85 3.75 1.58
CA TRP A 183 24.17 2.32 1.47
C TRP A 183 23.07 1.58 0.72
N ASP A 184 23.44 0.69 -0.19
CA ASP A 184 22.50 -0.23 -0.81
C ASP A 184 22.54 -1.57 -0.07
N ILE A 185 21.37 -2.09 0.34
CA ILE A 185 21.24 -3.28 1.18
C ILE A 185 20.20 -4.22 0.59
N ARG A 186 20.43 -5.52 0.71
CA ARG A 186 19.45 -6.52 0.26
C ARG A 186 18.20 -6.47 1.13
N ALA A 187 17.05 -6.36 0.49
CA ALA A 187 15.75 -6.38 1.17
C ALA A 187 15.57 -7.64 2.03
N THR A 188 16.08 -8.78 1.55
CA THR A 188 16.06 -10.05 2.30
C THR A 188 16.88 -10.00 3.58
N GLU A 189 18.04 -9.32 3.59
CA GLU A 189 18.83 -9.17 4.82
C GLU A 189 18.11 -8.31 5.84
N VAL A 190 17.43 -7.24 5.41
CA VAL A 190 16.60 -6.40 6.28
C VAL A 190 15.47 -7.23 6.91
N LEU A 191 14.78 -8.06 6.13
CA LEU A 191 13.72 -8.94 6.65
C LEU A 191 14.26 -9.98 7.63
N CYS A 192 15.37 -10.63 7.32
CA CYS A 192 16.00 -11.59 8.22
C CYS A 192 16.43 -10.91 9.53
N ALA A 193 17.06 -9.74 9.46
CA ALA A 193 17.45 -8.99 10.65
C ALA A 193 16.24 -8.60 11.50
N LEU A 194 15.16 -8.16 10.87
CA LEU A 194 13.91 -7.80 11.53
C LEU A 194 13.17 -9.00 12.13
N GLN A 195 13.28 -10.20 11.53
CA GLN A 195 12.72 -11.43 12.11
C GLN A 195 13.56 -11.98 13.26
N ASN A 196 14.86 -11.72 13.27
CA ASN A 196 15.77 -12.12 14.34
C ASN A 196 15.84 -11.09 15.48
N SER A 197 15.10 -9.99 15.40
CA SER A 197 15.13 -8.90 16.36
C SER A 197 14.09 -9.07 17.47
N PHE A 198 14.10 -8.18 18.47
CA PHE A 198 13.09 -8.21 19.55
C PHE A 198 11.70 -7.80 19.06
N SER A 199 11.66 -7.12 17.91
CA SER A 199 10.43 -6.66 17.26
C SER A 199 10.06 -7.53 16.06
N ALA A 200 10.29 -8.84 16.18
CA ALA A 200 9.91 -9.82 15.17
C ALA A 200 8.45 -9.62 14.76
N ILE A 201 8.22 -9.49 13.46
CA ILE A 201 6.89 -9.16 12.95
C ILE A 201 6.00 -10.40 12.97
N GLU A 202 4.89 -10.31 13.70
CA GLU A 202 3.90 -11.38 13.77
C GLU A 202 2.71 -11.11 12.85
N GLY A 203 2.13 -12.17 12.28
CA GLY A 203 0.89 -12.09 11.51
C GLY A 203 1.07 -11.75 10.03
N VAL A 204 -0.06 -11.57 9.33
CA VAL A 204 -0.05 -11.27 7.89
C VAL A 204 0.18 -9.77 7.71
N VAL A 205 1.39 -9.40 7.34
CA VAL A 205 1.80 -8.00 7.23
C VAL A 205 2.32 -7.66 5.84
N LYS A 206 2.25 -6.37 5.53
CA LYS A 206 2.88 -5.77 4.37
C LYS A 206 3.98 -4.83 4.84
N VAL A 207 5.21 -5.06 4.39
CA VAL A 207 6.38 -4.27 4.76
C VAL A 207 6.76 -3.36 3.59
N SER A 208 6.84 -2.05 3.87
CA SER A 208 7.10 -1.03 2.87
C SER A 208 8.17 -0.04 3.35
N VAL A 209 8.88 0.57 2.40
CA VAL A 209 9.74 1.74 2.63
C VAL A 209 9.10 2.99 1.99
N PRO A 210 9.24 4.18 2.58
CA PRO A 210 8.91 5.44 1.89
C PRO A 210 9.80 5.61 0.65
N ASP A 211 9.26 6.19 -0.41
CA ASP A 211 10.06 6.55 -1.59
C ASP A 211 10.94 7.77 -1.29
N THR A 212 12.17 7.76 -1.84
CA THR A 212 13.14 8.83 -1.62
C THR A 212 12.76 10.17 -2.25
N ILE A 213 11.91 10.14 -3.29
CA ILE A 213 11.44 11.31 -4.02
C ILE A 213 10.07 11.75 -3.47
N ASP A 214 9.21 10.80 -3.14
CA ASP A 214 7.86 11.04 -2.61
C ASP A 214 7.63 10.26 -1.30
N PRO A 215 7.92 10.85 -0.12
CA PRO A 215 7.79 10.18 1.17
C PRO A 215 6.36 9.72 1.51
N GLU A 216 5.34 10.25 0.84
CA GLU A 216 3.95 9.78 0.98
C GLU A 216 3.72 8.46 0.24
N TYR A 217 4.51 8.18 -0.82
CA TYR A 217 4.45 6.94 -1.55
C TYR A 217 5.21 5.84 -0.79
N ARG A 218 4.50 4.73 -0.54
CA ARG A 218 5.05 3.56 0.15
C ARG A 218 5.34 2.49 -0.88
N ARG A 219 6.62 2.19 -1.06
CA ARG A 219 7.04 1.07 -1.90
C ARG A 219 7.06 -0.19 -1.05
N CYS A 220 6.03 -1.01 -1.24
CA CYS A 220 5.95 -2.35 -0.67
C CYS A 220 7.06 -3.21 -1.23
N PHE A 221 7.86 -3.83 -0.37
CA PHE A 221 8.91 -4.75 -0.81
C PHE A 221 8.76 -6.16 -0.27
N ALA A 222 7.89 -6.41 0.71
CA ALA A 222 7.61 -7.76 1.18
C ALA A 222 6.18 -7.89 1.72
N ASN A 223 5.58 -9.07 1.53
CA ASN A 223 4.39 -9.47 2.26
C ASN A 223 4.72 -10.74 3.05
N MET A 224 4.39 -10.74 4.34
CA MET A 224 4.71 -11.85 5.23
C MET A 224 3.45 -12.62 5.59
N ALA A 225 3.61 -13.93 5.73
CA ALA A 225 2.56 -14.83 6.17
C ALA A 225 2.46 -14.84 7.69
N ARG A 226 1.42 -15.51 8.21
CA ARG A 226 1.10 -15.52 9.64
C ARG A 226 2.22 -16.11 10.51
N ASP A 227 2.99 -17.02 9.95
CA ASP A 227 4.13 -17.70 10.57
C ASP A 227 5.42 -16.89 10.53
N GLY A 228 5.38 -15.63 10.09
CA GLY A 228 6.56 -14.77 9.97
C GLY A 228 7.42 -15.07 8.73
N ASN A 229 7.10 -16.14 7.99
CA ASN A 229 7.78 -16.45 6.75
C ASN A 229 7.32 -15.50 5.63
N PRO A 230 8.21 -15.11 4.71
CA PRO A 230 7.79 -14.47 3.47
C PRO A 230 6.72 -15.33 2.79
N LEU A 231 5.65 -14.71 2.28
CA LEU A 231 4.66 -15.47 1.52
C LEU A 231 5.36 -16.15 0.34
N VAL A 232 5.10 -17.45 0.14
CA VAL A 232 5.70 -18.23 -0.96
C VAL A 232 5.45 -17.49 -2.28
N ASN A 233 6.52 -17.20 -3.02
CA ASN A 233 6.57 -16.41 -4.27
C ASN A 233 6.51 -14.87 -4.16
N THR A 234 6.60 -14.26 -2.97
CA THR A 234 6.89 -12.82 -2.90
C THR A 234 8.39 -12.60 -3.03
N GLU A 235 8.87 -12.48 -4.27
CA GLU A 235 10.17 -11.85 -4.50
C GLU A 235 10.15 -10.44 -3.91
N THR A 236 11.21 -10.07 -3.21
CA THR A 236 11.32 -8.72 -2.66
C THR A 236 11.45 -7.73 -3.82
N ASN A 237 10.50 -6.81 -3.98
CA ASN A 237 10.56 -5.76 -5.02
C ASN A 237 10.41 -4.36 -4.42
N PRO A 238 11.49 -3.57 -4.31
CA PRO A 238 12.80 -3.83 -4.88
C PRO A 238 13.61 -4.83 -4.05
N ALA A 239 14.52 -5.55 -4.71
CA ALA A 239 15.42 -6.50 -4.04
C ALA A 239 16.55 -5.79 -3.27
N ILE A 240 16.81 -4.53 -3.61
CA ILE A 240 17.82 -3.66 -3.01
C ILE A 240 17.11 -2.43 -2.47
N LEU A 241 17.36 -2.11 -1.21
CA LEU A 241 16.87 -0.95 -0.49
C LEU A 241 18.02 0.02 -0.26
N ARG A 242 17.78 1.31 -0.44
CA ARG A 242 18.76 2.36 -0.18
C ARG A 242 18.56 2.93 1.22
N VAL A 243 19.61 2.96 2.01
CA VAL A 243 19.69 3.52 3.37
C VAL A 243 20.40 4.85 3.32
N ARG A 244 19.84 5.86 3.99
CA ARG A 244 20.46 7.18 4.14
C ARG A 244 20.82 7.40 5.60
N ASP A 245 21.97 8.01 5.85
CA ASP A 245 22.40 8.43 7.19
C ASP A 245 22.37 7.28 8.23
N ALA A 246 22.74 6.06 7.80
CA ALA A 246 22.66 4.84 8.62
C ALA A 246 21.29 4.59 9.29
N SER A 247 20.21 5.13 8.71
CA SER A 247 18.84 4.94 9.19
C SER A 247 17.89 4.58 8.05
N MET A 248 16.94 3.69 8.34
CA MET A 248 15.92 3.29 7.37
C MET A 248 14.55 3.34 8.03
N LYS A 249 13.60 4.05 7.41
CA LYS A 249 12.21 4.03 7.84
C LYS A 249 11.47 2.84 7.23
N LEU A 250 10.90 2.00 8.09
CA LEU A 250 10.05 0.87 7.72
C LEU A 250 8.61 1.15 8.12
N ILE A 251 7.67 0.80 7.25
CA ILE A 251 6.23 0.89 7.51
C ILE A 251 5.66 -0.51 7.43
N ILE A 252 5.06 -0.97 8.52
CA ILE A 252 4.45 -2.29 8.65
C ILE A 252 2.93 -2.09 8.70
N GLU A 253 2.23 -2.62 7.70
CA GLU A 253 0.77 -2.58 7.63
C GLU A 253 0.19 -3.97 7.92
N HIS A 254 -0.56 -4.11 9.01
CA HIS A 254 -1.26 -5.36 9.32
C HIS A 254 -2.44 -5.55 8.38
N ILE A 255 -2.49 -6.69 7.68
CA ILE A 255 -3.59 -7.03 6.78
C ILE A 255 -4.65 -7.78 7.61
N PRO A 256 -5.89 -7.25 7.75
CA PRO A 256 -6.92 -7.91 8.52
C PRO A 256 -7.18 -9.33 7.98
N SER A 257 -7.12 -10.35 8.84
CA SER A 257 -7.23 -11.76 8.46
C SER A 257 -8.50 -12.10 7.66
N ARG A 258 -9.57 -11.30 7.82
CA ARG A 258 -10.83 -11.43 7.06
C ARG A 258 -10.64 -11.26 5.54
N VAL A 259 -9.65 -10.48 5.11
CA VAL A 259 -9.35 -10.27 3.68
C VAL A 259 -8.60 -11.47 3.10
N VAL A 260 -7.79 -12.15 3.90
CA VAL A 260 -6.93 -13.26 3.48
C VAL A 260 -7.77 -14.52 3.14
N HIS A 261 -8.76 -14.85 3.96
CA HIS A 261 -9.64 -16.00 3.73
C HIS A 261 -10.46 -15.90 2.42
N MET A 262 -10.81 -14.70 1.96
CA MET A 262 -11.49 -14.53 0.66
C MET A 262 -10.55 -14.76 -0.53
N ARG A 263 -9.24 -14.54 -0.37
CA ARG A 263 -8.26 -14.81 -1.44
C ARG A 263 -8.00 -16.30 -1.59
N GLU A 264 -7.83 -17.01 -0.48
CA GLU A 264 -7.50 -18.45 -0.49
C GLU A 264 -8.66 -19.31 -1.02
N THR A 265 -9.89 -18.98 -0.66
CA THR A 265 -11.10 -19.68 -1.15
C THR A 265 -11.38 -19.45 -2.65
N ALA A 266 -10.95 -18.31 -3.21
CA ALA A 266 -11.11 -18.02 -4.63
C ALA A 266 -10.17 -18.86 -5.53
N HIS A 267 -9.04 -19.33 -5.01
CA HIS A 267 -8.11 -20.18 -5.76
C HIS A 267 -8.56 -21.64 -5.81
N THR A 268 -9.30 -22.12 -4.79
CA THR A 268 -9.71 -23.53 -4.71
C THR A 268 -10.95 -23.85 -5.57
N THR A 269 -11.77 -22.85 -5.92
CA THR A 269 -13.03 -23.06 -6.65
C THR A 269 -12.90 -22.98 -8.17
N ARG A 270 -11.72 -22.65 -8.73
CA ARG A 270 -11.55 -22.44 -10.17
C ARG A 270 -10.93 -23.63 -10.93
N THR A 271 -10.50 -24.69 -10.24
CA THR A 271 -9.80 -25.85 -10.84
C THR A 271 -10.67 -27.06 -11.17
N GLY A 272 -11.98 -27.00 -11.02
CA GLY A 272 -12.83 -28.12 -11.42
C GLY A 272 -14.20 -27.66 -11.86
N HIS A 273 -14.39 -27.47 -13.17
CA HIS A 273 -15.66 -27.66 -13.90
C HIS A 273 -15.42 -27.49 -15.41
N ASN A 274 -14.53 -28.31 -15.99
CA ASN A 274 -14.53 -28.59 -17.43
C ASN A 274 -15.33 -29.88 -17.65
N ARG A 275 -16.65 -29.79 -17.63
CA ARG A 275 -17.52 -30.84 -18.16
C ARG A 275 -17.61 -30.66 -19.68
N SER A 276 -16.94 -31.57 -20.37
CA SER A 276 -17.17 -31.93 -21.77
C SER A 276 -18.67 -32.02 -22.05
N HIS A 277 -19.19 -31.10 -22.88
CA HIS A 277 -20.46 -31.30 -23.56
C HIS A 277 -20.15 -31.87 -24.93
N ASP A 278 -20.41 -33.16 -25.07
CA ASP A 278 -20.56 -33.84 -26.35
C ASP A 278 -21.60 -33.12 -27.21
N ASN A 279 -21.19 -32.75 -28.42
CA ASN A 279 -22.08 -32.28 -29.48
C ASN A 279 -21.95 -33.25 -30.65
N SER A 280 -22.91 -34.16 -30.75
CA SER A 280 -23.19 -34.94 -31.95
C SER A 280 -24.63 -34.70 -32.40
N GLU A 281 -24.75 -34.41 -33.69
CA GLU A 281 -25.93 -34.56 -34.55
C GLU A 281 -27.17 -33.69 -34.28
N ILE A 282 -27.56 -32.88 -35.28
CA ILE A 282 -28.56 -33.29 -36.29
C ILE A 282 -28.51 -32.28 -37.44
N ALA A 283 -28.56 -32.82 -38.65
CA ALA A 283 -28.52 -32.13 -39.92
C ALA A 283 -29.91 -31.69 -40.43
N HIS A 284 -29.86 -30.82 -41.45
CA HIS A 284 -30.89 -30.48 -42.44
C HIS A 284 -32.05 -29.56 -42.03
N THR A 285 -32.15 -28.39 -42.68
CA THR A 285 -33.07 -28.19 -43.81
C THR A 285 -32.92 -26.81 -44.49
N ALA A 286 -32.87 -26.89 -45.83
CA ALA A 286 -33.31 -25.99 -46.88
C ALA A 286 -33.72 -24.52 -46.58
N GLY A 287 -33.00 -23.62 -47.25
CA GLY A 287 -33.49 -22.56 -48.14
C GLY A 287 -34.82 -21.83 -47.84
N HIS A 288 -34.71 -20.52 -47.62
CA HIS A 288 -35.71 -19.58 -48.13
C HIS A 288 -35.11 -18.20 -48.40
N LYS A 289 -34.93 -17.87 -49.68
CA LYS A 289 -34.76 -16.49 -50.17
C LYS A 289 -36.10 -15.78 -50.04
N ARG A 290 -36.14 -14.66 -49.30
CA ARG A 290 -37.15 -13.61 -49.52
C ARG A 290 -36.50 -12.24 -49.42
N ASN A 291 -36.42 -11.59 -50.57
CA ASN A 291 -36.43 -10.14 -50.69
C ASN A 291 -37.68 -9.60 -49.99
N ARG A 292 -37.52 -8.54 -49.20
CA ARG A 292 -38.57 -7.55 -48.98
C ARG A 292 -37.94 -6.21 -48.61
N ASP A 293 -38.03 -5.31 -49.58
CA ASP A 293 -38.09 -3.87 -49.38
C ASP A 293 -39.24 -3.47 -48.44
N ASP A 294 -39.11 -2.25 -47.92
CA ASP A 294 -40.11 -1.41 -47.29
C ASP A 294 -40.74 -1.89 -45.98
N SER A 295 -40.40 -1.20 -44.89
CA SER A 295 -41.34 -0.22 -44.30
C SER A 295 -40.73 0.45 -43.07
N ASP A 296 -40.59 1.76 -43.17
CA ASP A 296 -40.52 2.69 -42.06
C ASP A 296 -41.62 2.43 -41.03
N ASN A 297 -41.23 1.98 -39.85
CA ASN A 297 -42.07 2.06 -38.65
C ASN A 297 -41.15 2.21 -37.43
N GLU A 298 -40.44 3.34 -37.39
CA GLU A 298 -39.81 3.80 -36.15
C GLU A 298 -40.89 4.22 -35.15
N CYS A 299 -41.01 3.42 -34.09
CA CYS A 299 -41.85 3.67 -32.93
C CYS A 299 -41.47 5.02 -32.25
N PRO A 300 -42.39 5.99 -32.07
CA PRO A 300 -42.05 7.33 -31.55
C PRO A 300 -41.61 7.39 -30.07
N LEU A 301 -41.56 6.28 -29.35
CA LEU A 301 -41.42 6.26 -27.88
C LEU A 301 -39.99 6.01 -27.36
N GLN A 302 -38.99 5.81 -28.23
CA GLN A 302 -37.58 5.69 -27.82
C GLN A 302 -36.75 6.97 -28.04
N LYS A 303 -37.28 7.98 -28.74
CA LYS A 303 -36.59 9.27 -28.94
C LYS A 303 -36.68 10.22 -27.74
N ALA A 304 -37.53 9.94 -26.74
CA ALA A 304 -37.68 10.80 -25.55
C ALA A 304 -36.66 10.49 -24.42
N THR A 305 -36.13 9.26 -24.35
CA THR A 305 -35.15 8.85 -23.33
C THR A 305 -33.72 9.18 -23.73
N ASN A 306 -33.37 9.10 -25.02
CA ASN A 306 -32.03 9.49 -25.50
C ASN A 306 -31.82 11.02 -25.54
N ARG A 307 -32.88 11.82 -25.60
CA ARG A 307 -32.78 13.30 -25.61
C ARG A 307 -32.50 13.92 -24.23
N LYS A 308 -32.76 13.20 -23.13
CA LYS A 308 -32.39 13.64 -21.77
C LYS A 308 -30.94 13.33 -21.42
N GLN A 309 -30.37 12.21 -21.90
CA GLN A 309 -28.94 11.92 -21.71
C GLN A 309 -28.04 12.83 -22.55
N ALA A 310 -28.41 13.13 -23.80
CA ALA A 310 -27.63 14.03 -24.66
C ALA A 310 -27.67 15.51 -24.22
N ARG A 311 -28.65 15.92 -23.40
CA ARG A 311 -28.74 17.30 -22.86
C ARG A 311 -28.05 17.51 -21.52
N THR A 312 -27.62 16.45 -20.83
CA THR A 312 -26.86 16.58 -19.57
C THR A 312 -25.35 16.59 -19.79
N THR A 313 -24.87 16.18 -20.98
CA THR A 313 -23.44 16.18 -21.33
C THR A 313 -22.93 17.50 -21.91
N ALA A 314 -23.77 18.29 -22.58
CA ALA A 314 -23.32 19.51 -23.30
C ALA A 314 -23.24 20.79 -22.44
N ALA A 315 -23.64 20.74 -21.16
CA ALA A 315 -23.66 21.92 -20.27
C ALA A 315 -22.68 21.82 -19.07
N SER A 316 -21.84 20.77 -19.03
CA SER A 316 -20.87 20.50 -17.96
C SER A 316 -19.42 20.46 -18.47
N GLU A 317 -19.15 21.01 -19.66
CA GLU A 317 -17.82 20.98 -20.30
C GLU A 317 -16.86 22.09 -19.82
N GLY A 318 -17.24 22.91 -18.84
CA GLY A 318 -16.47 24.11 -18.46
C GLY A 318 -15.63 24.04 -17.19
N GLU A 319 -15.95 23.16 -16.25
CA GLU A 319 -15.17 22.99 -15.01
C GLU A 319 -14.47 21.63 -15.08
N GLU A 320 -13.23 21.64 -15.61
CA GLU A 320 -12.32 20.54 -15.32
C GLU A 320 -12.25 20.42 -13.80
N ARG A 321 -12.71 19.29 -13.27
CA ARG A 321 -12.74 19.11 -11.82
C ARG A 321 -11.32 19.22 -11.27
N GLU A 322 -11.12 20.02 -10.23
CA GLU A 322 -9.81 20.27 -9.63
C GLU A 322 -9.09 18.98 -9.19
N ASP A 323 -9.85 17.93 -8.83
CA ASP A 323 -9.30 16.61 -8.49
C ASP A 323 -8.65 15.92 -9.71
N VAL A 324 -9.21 16.09 -10.90
CA VAL A 324 -8.65 15.58 -12.16
C VAL A 324 -7.37 16.33 -12.52
N GLU A 325 -7.34 17.66 -12.41
CA GLU A 325 -6.13 18.44 -12.67
C GLU A 325 -5.00 18.13 -11.68
N TRP A 326 -5.33 17.94 -10.40
CA TRP A 326 -4.37 17.50 -9.40
C TRP A 326 -3.80 16.12 -9.74
N LEU A 327 -4.65 15.17 -10.14
CA LEU A 327 -4.23 13.83 -10.56
C LEU A 327 -3.37 13.87 -11.83
N LYS A 328 -3.69 14.73 -12.82
CA LYS A 328 -2.85 14.95 -14.02
C LYS A 328 -1.45 15.42 -13.63
N ARG A 329 -1.35 16.39 -12.71
CA ARG A 329 -0.06 16.88 -12.18
C ARG A 329 0.72 15.79 -11.46
N LYS A 330 0.07 15.01 -10.60
CA LYS A 330 0.71 13.87 -9.91
C LYS A 330 1.13 12.76 -10.86
N ALA A 331 0.35 12.48 -11.91
CA ALA A 331 0.74 11.52 -12.93
C ALA A 331 1.99 12.00 -13.67
N ALA A 332 2.05 13.29 -14.02
CA ALA A 332 3.20 13.90 -14.70
C ALA A 332 4.53 13.81 -13.93
N THR A 333 4.49 13.77 -12.61
CA THR A 333 5.71 13.62 -11.78
C THR A 333 6.17 12.17 -11.63
N ARG A 334 5.39 11.17 -12.08
CA ARG A 334 5.73 9.75 -11.88
C ARG A 334 6.60 9.19 -13.01
N PRO A 335 7.61 8.36 -12.66
CA PRO A 335 8.37 7.63 -13.68
C PRO A 335 7.44 6.71 -14.48
N GLY A 336 7.68 6.63 -15.78
CA GLY A 336 6.82 5.88 -16.71
C GLY A 336 5.64 6.67 -17.28
N TYR A 337 5.30 7.85 -16.76
CA TYR A 337 4.18 8.64 -17.31
C TYR A 337 4.41 9.13 -18.74
N ILE A 338 5.66 9.51 -19.08
CA ILE A 338 6.02 9.95 -20.44
C ILE A 338 5.83 8.79 -21.43
N GLU A 339 6.34 7.59 -21.08
CA GLU A 339 6.17 6.37 -21.87
C GLU A 339 4.69 5.97 -21.97
N PHE A 340 3.94 6.13 -20.87
CA PHE A 340 2.50 5.92 -20.85
C PHE A 340 1.79 6.83 -21.85
N CYS A 341 2.04 8.14 -21.80
CA CYS A 341 1.45 9.11 -22.74
C CYS A 341 1.83 8.83 -24.19
N ALA A 342 3.08 8.45 -24.47
CA ALA A 342 3.58 8.18 -25.82
C ALA A 342 2.94 6.93 -26.46
N ASN A 343 2.58 5.95 -25.64
CA ASN A 343 2.00 4.69 -26.08
C ASN A 343 0.47 4.67 -25.98
N ARG A 344 -0.14 5.69 -25.39
CA ARG A 344 -1.59 5.86 -25.32
C ARG A 344 -2.15 5.90 -26.74
N ASN A 345 -3.13 5.02 -27.01
CA ASN A 345 -3.77 4.81 -28.32
C ASN A 345 -2.92 4.12 -29.40
N ARG A 346 -1.74 3.58 -29.08
CA ARG A 346 -0.95 2.76 -30.01
C ARG A 346 -1.32 1.28 -29.88
N LYS A 347 -1.26 0.55 -31.00
CA LYS A 347 -1.31 -0.91 -30.99
C LYS A 347 0.05 -1.44 -30.55
N LEU A 348 0.16 -1.85 -29.29
CA LEU A 348 1.39 -2.40 -28.71
C LEU A 348 1.38 -3.93 -28.79
N ASN A 349 2.59 -4.53 -28.84
CA ASN A 349 2.74 -5.95 -28.60
C ASN A 349 2.40 -6.29 -27.13
N ASN A 350 2.10 -7.55 -26.83
CA ASN A 350 1.70 -7.97 -25.47
C ASN A 350 2.66 -7.53 -24.35
N PRO A 351 4.00 -7.65 -24.47
CA PRO A 351 4.90 -7.23 -23.39
C PRO A 351 4.97 -5.71 -23.18
N ALA A 352 5.03 -4.91 -24.26
CA ALA A 352 4.99 -3.45 -24.12
C ALA A 352 3.62 -2.98 -23.61
N ARG A 353 2.55 -3.68 -23.99
CA ARG A 353 1.22 -3.48 -23.41
C ARG A 353 1.25 -3.75 -21.91
N ALA A 354 1.86 -4.84 -21.46
CA ALA A 354 1.92 -5.16 -20.04
C ALA A 354 2.60 -4.05 -19.21
N ARG A 355 3.73 -3.50 -19.69
CA ARG A 355 4.41 -2.34 -19.07
C ARG A 355 3.60 -1.04 -19.11
N PHE A 356 2.93 -0.77 -20.23
CA PHE A 356 2.03 0.37 -20.35
C PHE A 356 0.87 0.30 -19.32
N TRP A 357 0.34 -0.90 -19.10
CA TRP A 357 -0.81 -1.10 -18.22
C TRP A 357 -0.42 -1.19 -16.73
N SER A 358 0.82 -1.59 -16.41
CA SER A 358 1.32 -1.59 -15.04
C SER A 358 1.37 -0.17 -14.45
N PHE A 359 1.72 0.85 -15.25
CA PHE A 359 1.66 2.25 -14.80
C PHE A 359 0.25 2.65 -14.37
N ALA A 360 -0.76 2.41 -15.22
CA ALA A 360 -2.15 2.77 -14.93
C ALA A 360 -2.70 2.00 -13.72
N ALA A 361 -2.37 0.71 -13.60
CA ALA A 361 -2.76 -0.11 -12.46
C ALA A 361 -2.13 0.38 -11.14
N CYS A 362 -0.82 0.64 -11.14
CA CYS A 362 -0.11 1.18 -9.98
C CYS A 362 -0.64 2.56 -9.58
N PHE A 363 -0.86 3.45 -10.56
CA PHE A 363 -1.44 4.76 -10.31
C PHE A 363 -2.84 4.64 -9.72
N SER A 364 -3.68 3.75 -10.26
CA SER A 364 -5.01 3.50 -9.72
C SER A 364 -4.98 2.94 -8.31
N SER A 365 -4.15 1.92 -8.04
CA SER A 365 -4.01 1.34 -6.70
C SER A 365 -3.49 2.34 -5.68
N THR A 366 -2.67 3.30 -6.10
CA THR A 366 -2.13 4.33 -5.20
C THR A 366 -3.22 5.32 -4.78
N TYR A 367 -4.00 5.84 -5.75
CA TYR A 367 -4.90 6.95 -5.50
C TYR A 367 -6.36 6.55 -5.33
N TYR A 368 -6.79 5.37 -5.76
CA TYR A 368 -8.20 4.99 -5.67
C TYR A 368 -8.64 4.87 -4.20
N LYS A 369 -9.74 5.58 -3.88
CA LYS A 369 -10.32 5.69 -2.51
C LYS A 369 -9.44 6.43 -1.49
N THR A 370 -8.32 7.03 -1.87
CA THR A 370 -7.59 7.92 -0.97
C THR A 370 -8.30 9.27 -0.87
N TYR A 371 -8.02 9.99 0.22
CA TYR A 371 -8.49 11.34 0.44
C TYR A 371 -7.33 12.29 0.17
N ILE A 372 -7.53 13.25 -0.72
CA ILE A 372 -6.50 14.21 -1.13
C ILE A 372 -6.88 15.61 -0.66
N ASP A 373 -5.87 16.38 -0.26
CA ASP A 373 -5.97 17.79 0.06
C ASP A 373 -5.61 18.60 -1.20
N ILE A 374 -6.59 19.29 -1.77
CA ILE A 374 -6.42 20.13 -2.96
C ILE A 374 -6.33 21.58 -2.50
N PRO A 375 -5.24 22.31 -2.83
CA PRO A 375 -5.12 23.72 -2.47
C PRO A 375 -6.31 24.53 -2.99
N GLY A 376 -7.03 25.20 -2.09
CA GLY A 376 -8.25 25.96 -2.42
C GLY A 376 -9.56 25.27 -1.99
N ILE A 377 -9.56 23.94 -1.81
CA ILE A 377 -10.72 23.20 -1.32
C ILE A 377 -10.58 22.96 0.19
N CYS A 378 -11.56 23.42 0.96
CA CYS A 378 -11.56 23.35 2.43
C CYS A 378 -11.80 21.94 3.01
N HIS A 379 -12.09 20.95 2.17
CA HIS A 379 -12.41 19.59 2.60
C HIS A 379 -11.64 18.56 1.76
N LYS A 380 -11.30 17.44 2.41
CA LYS A 380 -10.65 16.30 1.76
C LYS A 380 -11.54 15.71 0.68
N VAL A 381 -11.03 15.64 -0.54
CA VAL A 381 -11.75 15.05 -1.68
C VAL A 381 -11.39 13.58 -1.78
N ARG A 382 -12.41 12.71 -1.82
CA ARG A 382 -12.19 11.28 -2.04
C ARG A 382 -11.97 11.01 -3.52
N VAL A 383 -10.81 10.49 -3.88
CA VAL A 383 -10.48 10.16 -5.27
C VAL A 383 -11.35 9.01 -5.77
N THR A 384 -12.07 9.26 -6.86
CA THR A 384 -12.90 8.27 -7.53
C THR A 384 -12.16 7.61 -8.69
N LYS A 385 -12.58 6.39 -9.06
CA LYS A 385 -12.02 5.71 -10.24
C LYS A 385 -12.27 6.52 -11.52
N LYS A 386 -13.39 7.24 -11.58
CA LYS A 386 -13.71 8.16 -12.68
C LYS A 386 -12.68 9.28 -12.81
N ALA A 387 -12.35 9.97 -11.72
CA ALA A 387 -11.34 11.02 -11.75
C ALA A 387 -9.96 10.50 -12.21
N ILE A 388 -9.59 9.27 -11.83
CA ILE A 388 -8.35 8.63 -12.29
C ILE A 388 -8.40 8.34 -13.80
N MET A 389 -9.51 7.81 -14.30
CA MET A 389 -9.70 7.54 -15.73
C MET A 389 -9.64 8.83 -16.56
N ASP A 390 -10.33 9.88 -16.09
CA ASP A 390 -10.35 11.19 -16.71
C ASP A 390 -8.94 11.83 -16.69
N ALA A 391 -8.20 11.69 -15.59
CA ALA A 391 -6.83 12.21 -15.46
C ALA A 391 -5.82 11.50 -16.37
N LEU A 392 -5.90 10.18 -16.50
CA LEU A 392 -5.04 9.39 -17.37
C LEU A 392 -5.48 9.44 -18.86
N GLY A 393 -6.71 9.88 -19.12
CA GLY A 393 -7.34 9.82 -20.44
C GLY A 393 -7.52 8.39 -20.94
N VAL A 394 -7.93 7.47 -20.05
CA VAL A 394 -8.19 6.06 -20.37
C VAL A 394 -9.67 5.73 -20.23
N GLY A 395 -10.16 4.85 -21.10
CA GLY A 395 -11.54 4.35 -21.02
C GLY A 395 -11.78 3.46 -19.79
N THR A 396 -13.05 3.26 -19.46
CA THR A 396 -13.47 2.42 -18.32
C THR A 396 -12.98 0.99 -18.39
N THR A 397 -13.08 0.37 -19.57
CA THR A 397 -12.58 -0.97 -19.85
C THR A 397 -11.06 -1.04 -19.76
N ALA A 398 -10.37 -0.02 -20.29
CA ALA A 398 -8.92 0.06 -20.31
C ALA A 398 -8.28 0.24 -18.92
N LEU A 399 -8.99 0.77 -17.91
CA LEU A 399 -8.45 0.77 -16.56
C LEU A 399 -8.65 -0.59 -15.87
N ALA A 400 -9.80 -1.23 -16.10
CA ALA A 400 -10.11 -2.53 -15.50
C ALA A 400 -9.21 -3.66 -16.04
N GLU A 401 -8.98 -3.68 -17.35
CA GLU A 401 -8.02 -4.59 -17.97
C GLU A 401 -6.58 -4.32 -17.44
N ALA A 402 -6.26 -3.10 -16.97
CA ALA A 402 -4.94 -2.75 -16.43
C ALA A 402 -4.68 -3.42 -15.10
N GLU A 403 -5.63 -3.22 -14.20
CA GLU A 403 -5.61 -3.83 -12.90
C GLU A 403 -5.57 -5.36 -13.02
N ASN A 404 -6.29 -5.92 -14.00
CA ASN A 404 -6.28 -7.36 -14.24
C ASN A 404 -4.95 -7.86 -14.81
N MET A 405 -4.39 -7.18 -15.81
CA MET A 405 -3.09 -7.56 -16.39
C MET A 405 -1.96 -7.42 -15.38
N SER A 406 -1.92 -6.32 -14.62
CA SER A 406 -0.94 -6.14 -13.53
C SER A 406 -1.05 -7.28 -12.52
N ARG A 407 -2.26 -7.66 -12.12
CA ARG A 407 -2.47 -8.79 -11.21
C ARG A 407 -1.98 -10.12 -11.81
N ILE A 408 -2.16 -10.35 -13.11
CA ILE A 408 -1.64 -11.55 -13.78
C ILE A 408 -0.11 -11.54 -13.77
N MET A 409 0.52 -10.40 -14.06
CA MET A 409 1.99 -10.28 -14.00
C MET A 409 2.52 -10.50 -12.58
N ASP A 410 1.84 -9.98 -11.56
CA ASP A 410 2.21 -10.19 -10.16
C ASP A 410 2.12 -11.68 -9.76
N MET A 411 1.17 -12.43 -10.35
CA MET A 411 0.98 -13.86 -10.05
C MET A 411 1.97 -14.77 -10.79
N TYR A 412 2.38 -14.43 -12.02
CA TYR A 412 3.16 -15.32 -12.89
C TYR A 412 4.54 -14.77 -13.30
N GLY A 413 4.95 -13.62 -12.75
CA GLY A 413 6.17 -12.90 -13.12
C GLY A 413 6.10 -12.24 -14.50
N GLU A 414 7.09 -11.37 -14.81
CA GLU A 414 7.22 -10.74 -16.14
C GLU A 414 7.34 -11.76 -17.30
N HIS A 415 7.70 -13.01 -16.98
CA HIS A 415 7.90 -14.07 -17.95
C HIS A 415 6.75 -15.04 -18.11
N GLY A 416 5.68 -14.93 -17.31
CA GLY A 416 4.46 -15.74 -17.48
C GLY A 416 4.77 -17.17 -17.90
N GLY A 417 5.73 -17.78 -17.21
CA GLY A 417 6.32 -19.05 -17.62
C GLY A 417 5.27 -20.13 -17.47
N LEU A 418 4.64 -20.52 -18.58
CA LEU A 418 4.24 -21.91 -18.76
C LEU A 418 5.53 -22.74 -18.76
N HIS A 419 6.00 -23.09 -17.56
CA HIS A 419 6.89 -24.22 -17.35
C HIS A 419 6.07 -25.46 -17.04
#